data_AF-A0A0S8E423-F1
#
_entry.id   AF-A0A0S8E423-F1
#
_cell.length_a   1.000
_cell.length_b   1.000
_cell.length_c   1.000
_cell.angle_alpha   90.00
_cell.angle_beta   90.00
_cell.angle_gamma   90.00
#
_symmetry.space_group_name_H-M   'P 1'
#
loop_
_entity.id
_entity.type
_entity.pdbx_description
1 polymer ?
#
loop_
_entity_poly.entity_id
_entity_poly.type
_entity_poly.pdbx_seq_one_letter_code
_entity_poly.pdbx_strand_id
1 'polypeptide(L)'
;MSDSKSLTLLLIVLCAMSFGAEFFGFSRTSEAGWKASPELVDSLSKQRAGTNYREQQVPKYTLPDPLVTSDGKRVADAATRPHPACRELDGRIGVYCVVAAKVQKNKSFRTHVYGRAPVGRPKNMTFECFDFEPNALGGSAVRKQVSVNFTGNKNAPAMDMLIYLPKTVSTPVSTFVLLNFGGNHTINADPAIKLSTSWMRPGRG
;
A
#
# COMPACT_ATOMS: atom_id res chain seq x y z
N MET A 1 39.23 -39.84 -40.82
CA MET A 1 38.21 -38.97 -41.45
C MET A 1 36.80 -39.53 -41.19
N SER A 2 36.36 -39.56 -39.93
CA SER A 2 35.04 -40.13 -39.55
C SER A 2 34.28 -39.32 -38.48
N ASP A 3 34.91 -38.39 -37.77
CA ASP A 3 34.27 -37.75 -36.59
C ASP A 3 33.77 -36.31 -36.77
N SER A 4 34.11 -35.64 -37.88
CA SER A 4 33.66 -34.26 -38.10
C SER A 4 32.16 -34.18 -38.39
N LYS A 5 31.58 -35.16 -39.11
CA LYS A 5 30.16 -35.15 -39.50
C LYS A 5 29.23 -35.45 -38.33
N SER A 6 29.67 -36.27 -37.38
CA SER A 6 28.91 -36.63 -36.18
C SER A 6 28.82 -35.45 -35.19
N LEU A 7 29.93 -34.71 -35.05
CA LEU A 7 30.00 -33.53 -34.19
C LEU A 7 29.13 -32.37 -34.72
N THR A 8 29.09 -32.16 -36.05
CA THR A 8 28.24 -31.13 -36.66
C THR A 8 26.76 -31.46 -36.53
N LEU A 9 26.37 -32.73 -36.66
CA LEU A 9 24.98 -33.15 -36.47
C LEU A 9 24.53 -32.98 -35.00
N LEU A 10 25.41 -33.32 -34.04
CA LEU A 10 25.16 -33.15 -32.60
C LEU A 10 25.00 -31.67 -32.22
N LEU A 11 25.81 -30.77 -32.81
CA LEU A 11 25.72 -29.33 -32.58
C LEU A 11 24.44 -28.72 -33.18
N ILE A 12 24.00 -29.17 -34.36
CA ILE A 12 22.75 -28.70 -34.97
C ILE A 12 21.53 -29.14 -34.15
N VAL A 13 21.53 -30.37 -33.62
CA VAL A 13 20.46 -30.86 -32.74
C VAL A 13 20.45 -30.11 -31.41
N LEU A 14 21.62 -29.84 -30.79
CA LEU A 14 21.69 -29.03 -29.57
C LEU A 14 21.22 -27.59 -29.79
N CYS A 15 21.53 -26.99 -30.95
CA CYS A 15 21.11 -25.63 -31.28
C CYS A 15 19.58 -25.56 -31.54
N ALA A 16 19.00 -26.57 -32.21
CA ALA A 16 17.56 -26.67 -32.42
C ALA A 16 16.78 -26.92 -31.11
N MET A 17 17.33 -27.67 -30.16
CA MET A 17 16.73 -27.84 -28.83
C MET A 17 16.89 -26.61 -27.93
N SER A 18 17.89 -25.75 -28.19
CA SER A 18 18.10 -24.50 -27.45
C SER A 18 17.25 -23.33 -28.00
N PHE A 19 16.89 -23.35 -29.29
CA PHE A 19 15.98 -22.37 -29.89
C PHE A 19 14.49 -22.74 -29.80
N GLY A 20 14.15 -23.96 -29.37
CA GLY A 20 12.77 -24.40 -29.15
C GLY A 20 12.19 -24.09 -27.76
N ALA A 21 13.02 -23.58 -26.82
CA ALA A 21 12.63 -23.39 -25.43
C ALA A 21 12.30 -21.94 -25.03
N GLU A 22 12.46 -20.96 -25.94
CA GLU A 22 12.19 -19.54 -25.65
C GLU A 22 10.81 -19.03 -26.13
N PHE A 23 9.89 -19.94 -26.49
CA PHE A 23 8.48 -19.58 -26.79
C PHE A 23 7.48 -19.98 -25.71
N PHE A 24 7.93 -20.20 -24.47
CA PHE A 24 7.05 -20.15 -23.29
C PHE A 24 7.14 -18.77 -22.64
N GLY A 25 6.82 -17.75 -23.44
CA GLY A 25 6.29 -16.51 -22.88
C GLY A 25 5.10 -16.89 -21.98
N PHE A 26 5.17 -16.48 -20.71
CA PHE A 26 4.10 -16.60 -19.74
C PHE A 26 2.95 -15.65 -20.14
N SER A 27 2.30 -15.96 -21.25
CA SER A 27 1.04 -15.39 -21.67
C SER A 27 0.16 -16.55 -22.11
N ARG A 28 -0.26 -17.37 -21.13
CA ARG A 28 -1.58 -17.97 -21.24
C ARG A 28 -2.56 -16.81 -21.15
N THR A 29 -2.87 -16.19 -22.27
CA THR A 29 -4.20 -15.61 -22.44
C THR A 29 -5.15 -16.81 -22.43
N SER A 30 -5.63 -17.20 -21.25
CA SER A 30 -6.84 -18.00 -21.22
C SER A 30 -7.91 -17.13 -21.89
N GLU A 31 -8.37 -17.52 -23.08
CA GLU A 31 -9.49 -16.84 -23.75
C GLU A 31 -10.73 -16.79 -22.86
N ALA A 32 -10.84 -17.75 -21.92
CA ALA A 32 -11.71 -17.63 -20.77
C ALA A 32 -11.06 -16.69 -19.74
N GLY A 33 -11.62 -15.48 -19.58
CA GLY A 33 -11.30 -14.62 -18.43
C GLY A 33 -11.45 -15.36 -17.09
N TRP A 34 -10.96 -14.75 -16.01
CA TRP A 34 -11.01 -15.36 -14.67
C TRP A 34 -12.43 -15.86 -14.34
N LYS A 35 -12.54 -17.13 -13.91
CA LYS A 35 -13.79 -17.73 -13.43
C LYS A 35 -13.64 -18.08 -11.96
N ALA A 36 -14.59 -17.62 -11.13
CA ALA A 36 -14.65 -17.99 -9.72
C ALA A 36 -14.85 -19.51 -9.56
N SER A 37 -14.16 -20.12 -8.58
CA SER A 37 -14.40 -21.52 -8.21
C SER A 37 -15.82 -21.68 -7.65
N PRO A 38 -16.69 -22.52 -8.25
CA PRO A 38 -18.06 -22.71 -7.76
C PRO A 38 -18.13 -23.27 -6.33
N GLU A 39 -17.20 -24.16 -5.99
CA GLU A 39 -17.11 -24.77 -4.66
C GLU A 39 -16.73 -23.75 -3.59
N LEU A 40 -15.80 -22.84 -3.92
CA LEU A 40 -15.41 -21.76 -3.01
C LEU A 40 -16.57 -20.79 -2.81
N VAL A 41 -17.28 -20.44 -3.88
CA VAL A 41 -18.47 -19.56 -3.79
C VAL A 41 -19.54 -20.20 -2.92
N ASP A 42 -19.83 -21.49 -3.08
CA ASP A 42 -20.85 -22.20 -2.28
C ASP A 42 -20.46 -22.28 -0.79
N SER A 43 -19.22 -22.68 -0.50
CA SER A 43 -18.72 -22.75 0.87
C SER A 43 -18.76 -21.39 1.58
N LEU A 44 -18.30 -20.32 0.94
CA LEU A 44 -18.32 -18.96 1.51
C LEU A 44 -19.74 -18.42 1.68
N SER A 45 -20.63 -18.69 0.72
CA SER A 45 -22.04 -18.28 0.80
C SER A 45 -22.75 -18.95 1.98
N LYS A 46 -22.43 -20.21 2.28
CA LYS A 46 -22.95 -20.93 3.47
C LYS A 46 -22.36 -20.39 4.77
N GLN A 47 -21.08 -20.02 4.77
CA GLN A 47 -20.39 -19.54 5.97
C GLN A 47 -20.90 -18.17 6.45
N ARG A 48 -21.28 -17.28 5.53
CA ARG A 48 -21.75 -15.92 5.85
C ARG A 48 -23.07 -15.60 5.15
N ALA A 49 -24.16 -15.93 5.82
CA ALA A 49 -25.50 -15.54 5.37
C ALA A 49 -25.58 -14.01 5.13
N GLY A 50 -26.03 -13.62 3.94
CA GLY A 50 -26.20 -12.21 3.54
C GLY A 50 -25.05 -11.59 2.73
N THR A 51 -23.90 -12.27 2.57
CA THR A 51 -22.85 -11.80 1.65
C THR A 51 -23.11 -12.32 0.24
N ASN A 52 -23.18 -11.42 -0.74
CA ASN A 52 -23.32 -11.80 -2.14
C ASN A 52 -21.95 -12.13 -2.77
N TYR A 53 -21.77 -13.38 -3.19
CA TYR A 53 -20.59 -13.86 -3.92
C TYR A 53 -20.85 -14.10 -5.42
N ARG A 54 -22.10 -13.90 -5.88
CA ARG A 54 -22.52 -14.16 -7.27
C ARG A 54 -22.76 -12.85 -8.00
N GLU A 55 -22.01 -12.63 -9.08
CA GLU A 55 -22.14 -11.42 -9.92
C GLU A 55 -23.59 -11.21 -10.42
N GLN A 56 -24.30 -12.28 -10.75
CA GLN A 56 -25.69 -12.24 -11.21
C GLN A 56 -26.67 -11.67 -10.17
N GLN A 57 -26.29 -11.67 -8.89
CA GLN A 57 -27.11 -11.14 -7.80
C GLN A 57 -26.75 -9.69 -7.45
N VAL A 58 -25.75 -9.09 -8.11
CA VAL A 58 -25.42 -7.67 -7.93
C VAL A 58 -26.57 -6.84 -8.53
N PRO A 59 -27.27 -6.01 -7.73
CA PRO A 59 -28.36 -5.20 -8.25
C PRO A 59 -27.82 -4.16 -9.23
N LYS A 60 -28.64 -3.74 -10.20
CA LYS A 60 -28.28 -2.62 -11.06
C LYS A 60 -28.24 -1.33 -10.23
N TYR A 61 -27.16 -0.56 -10.36
CA TYR A 61 -27.00 0.75 -9.70
C TYR A 61 -26.37 1.76 -10.65
N THR A 62 -26.59 3.05 -10.38
CA THR A 62 -25.99 4.16 -11.12
C THR A 62 -25.03 4.89 -10.20
N LEU A 63 -23.76 4.97 -10.58
CA LEU A 63 -22.77 5.74 -9.84
C LEU A 63 -22.90 7.23 -10.18
N PRO A 64 -22.78 8.14 -9.19
CA PRO A 64 -22.67 9.57 -9.46
C PRO A 64 -21.44 9.86 -10.34
N ASP A 65 -21.58 10.73 -11.35
CA ASP A 65 -20.46 11.10 -12.22
C ASP A 65 -19.40 11.87 -11.41
N PRO A 66 -18.17 11.35 -11.26
CA PRO A 66 -17.13 12.01 -10.48
C PRO A 66 -16.63 13.33 -11.11
N LEU A 67 -17.04 13.65 -12.35
CA LEU A 67 -16.70 14.88 -13.07
C LEU A 67 -17.88 15.87 -13.14
N VAL A 68 -18.99 15.60 -12.44
CA VAL A 68 -20.09 16.55 -12.28
C VAL A 68 -20.12 17.03 -10.82
N THR A 69 -20.22 18.35 -10.62
CA THR A 69 -20.31 18.94 -9.28
C THR A 69 -21.71 18.74 -8.69
N SER A 70 -21.86 19.01 -7.38
CA SER A 70 -23.19 19.02 -6.73
C SER A 70 -24.19 19.95 -7.39
N ASP A 71 -23.71 20.98 -8.08
CA ASP A 71 -24.52 22.02 -8.71
C ASP A 71 -24.78 21.72 -10.21
N GLY A 72 -24.46 20.50 -10.67
CA GLY A 72 -24.71 20.04 -12.03
C GLY A 72 -23.71 20.51 -13.09
N LYS A 73 -22.65 21.25 -12.72
CA LYS A 73 -21.62 21.73 -13.65
C LYS A 73 -20.59 20.64 -13.93
N ARG A 74 -20.22 20.47 -15.20
CA ARG A 74 -19.17 19.52 -15.63
C ARG A 74 -17.78 20.13 -15.41
N VAL A 75 -16.86 19.33 -14.87
CA VAL A 75 -15.46 19.70 -14.67
C VAL A 75 -14.70 19.39 -15.96
N ALA A 76 -14.33 20.42 -16.71
CA ALA A 76 -13.70 20.30 -18.03
C ALA A 76 -12.18 20.17 -17.96
N ASP A 77 -11.52 20.79 -16.98
CA ASP A 77 -10.07 20.77 -16.87
C ASP A 77 -9.61 20.67 -15.40
N ALA A 78 -8.31 20.37 -15.21
CA ALA A 78 -7.70 20.25 -13.89
C ALA A 78 -7.66 21.61 -13.15
N ALA A 79 -7.65 22.74 -13.86
CA ALA A 79 -7.61 24.09 -13.30
C ALA A 79 -8.96 24.55 -12.73
N THR A 80 -10.06 24.04 -13.29
CA THR A 80 -11.47 24.24 -12.90
C THR A 80 -11.76 23.57 -11.56
N ARG A 81 -10.86 22.69 -11.08
CA ARG A 81 -10.76 22.29 -9.68
C ARG A 81 -9.54 22.94 -9.02
N PRO A 82 -9.56 24.26 -8.74
CA PRO A 82 -8.46 24.90 -8.02
C PRO A 82 -8.55 24.43 -6.56
N HIS A 83 -7.79 23.39 -6.22
CA HIS A 83 -7.61 23.03 -4.82
C HIS A 83 -6.32 23.71 -4.34
N PRO A 84 -6.38 24.64 -3.36
CA PRO A 84 -5.20 25.40 -2.93
C PRO A 84 -4.05 24.51 -2.43
N ALA A 85 -4.35 23.30 -1.93
CA ALA A 85 -3.31 22.32 -1.54
C ALA A 85 -2.56 21.69 -2.73
N CYS A 86 -3.07 21.77 -3.96
CA CYS A 86 -2.32 21.34 -5.16
C CYS A 86 -1.24 22.36 -5.54
N ARG A 87 -1.38 23.63 -5.14
CA ARG A 87 -0.43 24.70 -5.45
C ARG A 87 0.68 24.83 -4.40
N GLU A 88 0.44 24.32 -3.19
CA GLU A 88 1.37 24.41 -2.05
C GLU A 88 2.31 23.18 -1.92
N LEU A 89 2.12 22.15 -2.75
CA LEU A 89 2.93 20.93 -2.75
C LEU A 89 4.03 20.91 -3.82
N ASP A 90 4.31 22.04 -4.46
CA ASP A 90 5.32 22.21 -5.52
C ASP A 90 6.78 22.19 -4.98
N GLY A 91 7.09 21.25 -4.06
CA GLY A 91 8.49 21.04 -3.68
C GLY A 91 8.81 20.14 -2.49
N ARG A 92 7.86 19.63 -1.67
CA ARG A 92 8.27 18.94 -0.42
C ARG A 92 7.61 17.64 0.03
N ILE A 93 6.49 17.15 -0.51
CA ILE A 93 5.99 15.77 -0.25
C ILE A 93 5.04 15.38 -1.40
N GLY A 94 5.44 14.38 -2.20
CA GLY A 94 4.83 14.04 -3.48
C GLY A 94 3.59 13.13 -3.43
N VAL A 95 2.64 13.46 -4.30
CA VAL A 95 1.59 12.62 -4.93
C VAL A 95 0.49 12.02 -4.03
N TYR A 96 0.80 11.30 -2.94
CA TYR A 96 -0.25 10.63 -2.15
C TYR A 96 -1.10 11.61 -1.31
N CYS A 97 -0.49 12.72 -0.87
CA CYS A 97 -1.18 13.79 -0.15
C CYS A 97 -2.24 14.51 -1.00
N VAL A 98 -2.09 14.54 -2.33
CA VAL A 98 -3.02 15.27 -3.21
C VAL A 98 -4.39 14.59 -3.26
N VAL A 99 -4.43 13.26 -3.38
CA VAL A 99 -5.69 12.51 -3.42
C VAL A 99 -6.35 12.50 -2.03
N ALA A 100 -5.56 12.26 -0.97
CA ALA A 100 -6.05 12.28 0.39
C ALA A 100 -6.59 13.66 0.80
N ALA A 101 -5.86 14.75 0.55
CA ALA A 101 -6.31 16.10 0.88
C ALA A 101 -7.55 16.53 0.09
N LYS A 102 -7.67 16.10 -1.17
CA LYS A 102 -8.83 16.40 -2.05
C LYS A 102 -10.10 15.68 -1.59
N VAL A 103 -10.00 14.45 -1.07
CA VAL A 103 -11.12 13.73 -0.45
C VAL A 103 -11.43 14.28 0.94
N GLN A 104 -10.40 14.57 1.75
CA GLN A 104 -10.53 15.10 3.11
C GLN A 104 -11.21 16.47 3.18
N LYS A 105 -11.14 17.30 2.13
CA LYS A 105 -11.87 18.58 2.05
C LYS A 105 -13.20 18.50 1.30
N ASN A 106 -13.54 17.35 0.71
CA ASN A 106 -14.85 17.16 0.11
C ASN A 106 -15.92 17.14 1.21
N LYS A 107 -16.78 18.19 1.23
CA LYS A 107 -17.84 18.38 2.22
C LYS A 107 -18.73 17.14 2.35
N SER A 108 -19.00 16.42 1.25
CA SER A 108 -19.88 15.25 1.27
C SER A 108 -19.29 14.09 2.07
N PHE A 109 -18.02 13.75 1.86
CA PHE A 109 -17.35 12.69 2.61
C PHE A 109 -17.16 13.04 4.09
N ARG A 110 -16.83 14.31 4.40
CA ARG A 110 -16.71 14.78 5.79
C ARG A 110 -18.04 14.78 6.54
N THR A 111 -19.14 15.06 5.83
CA THR A 111 -20.47 15.18 6.45
C THR A 111 -21.15 13.82 6.58
N HIS A 112 -21.01 12.95 5.58
CA HIS A 112 -21.84 11.73 5.49
C HIS A 112 -21.07 10.41 5.65
N VAL A 113 -19.72 10.41 5.65
CA VAL A 113 -18.93 9.15 5.66
C VAL A 113 -17.93 9.12 6.81
N TYR A 114 -16.92 10.00 6.81
CA TYR A 114 -15.75 9.88 7.69
C TYR A 114 -15.74 10.86 8.87
N GLY A 115 -16.64 11.84 8.89
CA GLY A 115 -16.63 12.90 9.90
C GLY A 115 -15.60 14.01 9.63
N ARG A 116 -15.51 14.98 10.54
CA ARG A 116 -14.59 16.11 10.44
C ARG A 116 -13.30 15.83 11.22
N ALA A 117 -12.18 15.72 10.50
CA ALA A 117 -10.87 15.73 11.12
C ALA A 117 -10.58 17.09 11.80
N PRO A 118 -9.85 17.11 12.93
CA PRO A 118 -9.36 18.35 13.54
C PRO A 118 -8.51 19.15 12.52
N VAL A 119 -8.65 20.47 12.57
CA VAL A 119 -7.97 21.34 11.60
C VAL A 119 -6.51 21.54 12.01
N GLY A 120 -5.62 20.90 11.27
CA GLY A 120 -4.17 21.12 11.36
C GLY A 120 -3.47 20.26 12.41
N ARG A 121 -2.16 20.51 12.54
CA ARG A 121 -1.30 19.83 13.51
C ARG A 121 -1.58 20.38 14.93
N PRO A 122 -1.80 19.52 15.94
CA PRO A 122 -1.83 19.94 17.33
C PRO A 122 -0.61 20.78 17.72
N LYS A 123 -0.85 21.95 18.34
CA LYS A 123 0.19 22.95 18.65
C LYS A 123 1.34 22.39 19.48
N ASN A 124 1.02 21.51 20.43
CA ASN A 124 1.97 20.97 21.40
C ASN A 124 2.50 19.59 21.02
N MET A 125 2.35 19.16 19.76
CA MET A 125 2.83 17.83 19.34
C MET A 125 4.36 17.76 19.40
N THR A 126 4.89 16.78 20.14
CA THR A 126 6.34 16.54 20.30
C THR A 126 6.73 15.16 19.77
N PHE A 127 8.02 15.02 19.45
CA PHE A 127 8.62 13.78 18.95
C PHE A 127 9.80 13.40 19.84
N GLU A 128 9.79 12.16 20.34
CA GLU A 128 10.86 11.62 21.18
C GLU A 128 11.45 10.37 20.50
N CYS A 129 12.68 10.47 20.01
CA CYS A 129 13.41 9.32 19.48
C CYS A 129 13.98 8.54 20.66
N PHE A 130 13.34 7.44 21.04
CA PHE A 130 13.73 6.64 22.21
C PHE A 130 14.65 5.47 21.85
N ASP A 131 14.75 5.13 20.56
CA ASP A 131 15.68 4.13 20.05
C ASP A 131 16.30 4.61 18.73
N PHE A 132 17.62 4.49 18.61
CA PHE A 132 18.39 4.83 17.41
C PHE A 132 19.49 3.80 17.25
N GLU A 133 19.41 2.99 16.18
CA GLU A 133 20.38 1.95 15.87
C GLU A 133 20.94 2.16 14.45
N PRO A 134 22.20 2.61 14.30
CA PRO A 134 22.79 2.91 13.00
C PRO A 134 23.16 1.67 12.16
N ASN A 135 23.13 0.46 12.74
CA ASN A 135 23.51 -0.79 12.10
C ASN A 135 22.40 -1.86 12.15
N ALA A 136 21.14 -1.44 12.17
CA ALA A 136 20.02 -2.36 12.18
C ALA A 136 20.00 -3.25 10.92
N LEU A 137 19.31 -4.39 11.01
CA LEU A 137 19.19 -5.37 9.92
C LEU A 137 20.55 -5.78 9.35
N GLY A 138 21.50 -6.14 10.23
CA GLY A 138 22.84 -6.58 9.83
C GLY A 138 23.69 -5.48 9.19
N GLY A 139 23.48 -4.21 9.55
CA GLY A 139 24.21 -3.08 9.01
C GLY A 139 23.67 -2.49 7.71
N SER A 140 22.54 -2.98 7.22
CA SER A 140 21.91 -2.47 5.97
C SER A 140 21.05 -1.22 6.20
N ALA A 141 20.56 -1.00 7.43
CA ALA A 141 19.64 0.07 7.74
C ALA A 141 19.98 0.81 9.04
N VAL A 142 19.50 2.04 9.13
CA VAL A 142 19.38 2.80 10.38
C VAL A 142 17.95 2.64 10.88
N ARG A 143 17.76 2.09 12.09
CA ARG A 143 16.46 2.03 12.76
C ARG A 143 16.29 3.22 13.68
N LYS A 144 15.10 3.82 13.65
CA LYS A 144 14.64 4.80 14.64
C LYS A 144 13.28 4.36 15.17
N GLN A 145 13.08 4.44 16.49
CA GLN A 145 11.75 4.35 17.08
C GLN A 145 11.43 5.68 17.76
N VAL A 146 10.33 6.29 17.34
CA VAL A 146 9.95 7.65 17.71
C VAL A 146 8.55 7.63 18.31
N SER A 147 8.42 8.12 19.54
CA SER A 147 7.11 8.36 20.15
C SER A 147 6.60 9.75 19.75
N VAL A 148 5.39 9.81 19.22
CA VAL A 148 4.70 11.04 18.83
C VAL A 148 3.62 11.34 19.87
N ASN A 149 3.89 12.33 20.71
CA ASN A 149 2.95 12.79 21.74
C ASN A 149 2.05 13.87 21.14
N PHE A 150 0.73 13.67 21.14
CA PHE A 150 -0.18 14.59 20.44
C PHE A 150 -0.45 15.89 21.18
N THR A 151 -0.33 15.90 22.51
CA THR A 151 -0.69 17.05 23.36
C THR A 151 0.52 17.68 24.08
N GLY A 152 1.71 17.10 23.92
CA GLY A 152 2.93 17.50 24.63
C GLY A 152 3.03 16.95 26.05
N ASN A 153 1.98 16.30 26.56
CA ASN A 153 2.01 15.58 27.83
C ASN A 153 2.40 14.11 27.59
N LYS A 154 3.43 13.62 28.29
CA LYS A 154 3.92 12.23 28.18
C LYS A 154 2.92 11.17 28.65
N ASN A 155 1.93 11.55 29.46
CA ASN A 155 0.87 10.66 29.95
C ASN A 155 -0.40 10.72 29.11
N ALA A 156 -0.41 11.50 28.02
CA ALA A 156 -1.54 11.59 27.11
C ALA A 156 -1.43 10.56 25.98
N PRO A 157 -2.48 10.38 25.14
CA PRO A 157 -2.40 9.51 23.98
C PRO A 157 -1.23 9.89 23.07
N ALA A 158 -0.48 8.86 22.66
CA ALA A 158 0.67 8.93 21.79
C ALA A 158 0.66 7.77 20.79
N MET A 159 1.51 7.84 19.78
CA MET A 159 1.77 6.72 18.88
C MET A 159 3.27 6.49 18.74
N ASP A 160 3.69 5.23 18.65
CA ASP A 160 5.08 4.88 18.38
C ASP A 160 5.25 4.59 16.89
N MET A 161 6.19 5.29 16.24
CA MET A 161 6.58 5.10 14.85
C MET A 161 7.89 4.33 14.77
N LEU A 162 7.93 3.27 13.96
CA LEU A 162 9.15 2.54 13.60
C LEU A 162 9.60 2.97 12.20
N ILE A 163 10.85 3.38 12.08
CA ILE A 163 11.42 3.91 10.84
C ILE A 163 12.71 3.14 10.52
N TYR A 164 12.81 2.60 9.31
CA TYR A 164 14.06 2.11 8.75
C TYR A 164 14.49 3.00 7.60
N LEU A 165 15.73 3.46 7.62
CA LEU A 165 16.35 4.25 6.57
C LEU A 165 17.54 3.47 5.99
N PRO A 166 17.80 3.54 4.68
CA PRO A 166 18.98 2.92 4.08
C PRO A 166 20.24 3.59 4.64
N LYS A 167 21.21 2.78 5.11
CA LYS A 167 22.43 3.29 5.74
C LYS A 167 23.34 4.05 4.78
N THR A 168 23.32 3.68 3.49
CA THR A 168 24.26 4.19 2.48
C THR A 168 23.94 5.59 1.97
N VAL A 169 22.84 6.21 2.42
CA VAL A 169 22.38 7.50 1.90
C VAL A 169 22.44 8.56 3.00
N SER A 170 23.14 9.66 2.74
CA SER A 170 23.25 10.83 3.63
C SER A 170 22.29 11.97 3.27
N THR A 171 21.57 11.84 2.15
CA THR A 171 20.56 12.78 1.68
C THR A 171 19.15 12.33 2.05
N PRO A 172 18.15 13.23 2.05
CA PRO A 172 16.75 12.84 2.25
C PRO A 172 16.30 11.79 1.22
N VAL A 173 15.65 10.73 1.70
CA VAL A 173 15.14 9.62 0.88
C VAL A 173 13.62 9.59 0.88
N SER A 174 13.03 9.16 -0.23
CA SER A 174 11.60 8.85 -0.28
C SER A 174 11.25 7.76 0.74
N THR A 175 10.13 7.93 1.44
CA THR A 175 9.71 7.03 2.51
C THR A 175 8.29 6.56 2.27
N PHE A 176 8.03 5.28 2.53
CA PHE A 176 6.69 4.71 2.57
C PHE A 176 6.17 4.75 4.01
N VAL A 177 4.91 5.13 4.17
CA VAL A 177 4.23 5.16 5.47
C VAL A 177 3.11 4.15 5.45
N LEU A 178 3.11 3.25 6.44
CA LEU A 178 2.17 2.14 6.54
C LEU A 178 1.59 2.11 7.96
N LEU A 179 0.29 1.92 8.06
CA LEU A 179 -0.36 1.54 9.31
C LEU A 179 -0.36 0.02 9.39
N ASN A 180 -0.12 -0.53 10.58
CA ASN A 180 -0.12 -1.97 10.81
C ASN A 180 -1.17 -2.35 11.87
N PHE A 181 -1.63 -3.61 11.83
CA PHE A 181 -2.67 -4.12 12.73
C PHE A 181 -2.11 -4.75 14.02
N GLY A 182 -0.90 -5.29 13.96
CA GLY A 182 -0.30 -6.09 15.05
C GLY A 182 0.69 -5.32 15.94
N GLY A 183 0.88 -4.02 15.72
CA GLY A 183 1.96 -3.27 16.34
C GLY A 183 3.28 -3.42 15.60
N ASN A 184 4.20 -2.47 15.82
CA ASN A 184 5.44 -2.35 15.05
C ASN A 184 6.33 -3.60 15.11
N HIS A 185 6.37 -4.31 16.24
CA HIS A 185 7.15 -5.53 16.39
C HIS A 185 6.70 -6.68 15.47
N THR A 186 5.53 -6.59 14.82
CA THR A 186 5.06 -7.62 13.88
C THR A 186 5.52 -7.40 12.44
N ILE A 187 6.09 -6.22 12.12
CA ILE A 187 6.48 -5.91 10.74
C ILE A 187 7.83 -6.51 10.34
N ASN A 188 8.65 -6.88 11.31
CA ASN A 188 9.96 -7.47 11.11
C ASN A 188 10.35 -8.32 12.33
N ALA A 189 11.17 -9.36 12.14
CA ALA A 189 11.66 -10.22 13.21
C ALA A 189 12.79 -9.60 14.05
N ASP A 190 13.17 -8.34 13.78
CA ASP A 190 14.15 -7.58 14.54
C ASP A 190 13.77 -7.52 16.04
N PRO A 191 14.52 -8.22 16.92
CA PRO A 191 14.14 -8.41 18.32
C PRO A 191 14.24 -7.13 19.15
N ALA A 192 14.91 -6.09 18.62
CA ALA A 192 15.05 -4.81 19.32
C ALA A 192 13.92 -3.82 19.00
N ILE A 193 12.92 -4.22 18.20
CA ILE A 193 11.67 -3.46 18.10
C ILE A 193 10.91 -3.57 19.42
N LYS A 194 10.48 -2.43 19.96
CA LYS A 194 9.69 -2.37 21.19
C LYS A 194 8.38 -3.15 21.03
N LEU A 195 8.12 -4.07 21.96
CA LEU A 195 6.83 -4.75 22.06
C LEU A 195 5.74 -3.75 22.43
N SER A 196 4.59 -3.84 21.75
CA SER A 196 3.48 -2.93 22.03
C SER A 196 2.85 -3.27 23.38
N THR A 197 2.53 -2.23 24.15
CA THR A 197 1.73 -2.34 25.37
C THR A 197 0.26 -1.97 25.13
N SER A 198 -0.09 -1.58 23.90
CA SER A 198 -1.47 -1.30 23.52
C SER A 198 -2.26 -2.59 23.34
N TRP A 199 -3.59 -2.48 23.35
CA TRP A 199 -4.44 -3.62 23.05
C TRP A 199 -4.10 -4.20 21.68
N MET A 200 -4.00 -5.52 21.62
CA MET A 200 -3.82 -6.28 20.39
C MET A 200 -4.91 -7.35 20.32
N ARG A 201 -5.35 -7.67 19.10
CA ARG A 201 -6.30 -8.75 18.90
C ARG A 201 -5.70 -10.04 19.47
N PRO A 202 -6.45 -10.80 20.30
CA PRO A 202 -6.00 -12.11 20.74
C PRO A 202 -5.66 -12.98 19.53
N GLY A 203 -4.58 -13.75 19.62
CA GLY A 203 -4.27 -14.79 18.65
C GLY A 203 -5.44 -15.76 18.54
N ARG A 204 -5.56 -16.44 17.39
CA ARG A 204 -6.32 -17.71 17.39
C ARG A 204 -5.47 -18.67 18.21
N GLY A 205 -5.99 -19.08 19.37
CA GLY A 205 -5.34 -20.08 20.23
C GLY A 205 -5.13 -21.40 19.52
#